data_AF-A0AB72V745-F1
#
_entry.id   AF-A0AB72V745-F1
#
_cell.length_a   1.000
_cell.length_b   1.000
_cell.length_c   1.000
_cell.angle_alpha   90.00
_cell.angle_beta   90.00
_cell.angle_gamma   90.00
#
_symmetry.space_group_name_H-M   'P 1'
#
loop_
_entity.id
_entity.type
_entity.pdbx_description
1 polymer ?
#
loop_
_entity_poly.entity_id
_entity_poly.type
_entity_poly.pdbx_seq_one_letter_code
_entity_poly.pdbx_strand_id
1 'polypeptide(L)'
;MNRSIRITSLFSLLLILVLVANLTWIQAFRDDDLAQNPLNARGFFAAKSTPRGQISTGGQVLAESSQDNQGYYQRSYITNPTTYAPVVGYFSDVYGAAGLELGYNSILNGSDSSLFTTQWLDVISGRPTHGANIELTLDPNAQQTAYEQLSQSGYEGAVVALRPSTGEVLAMASSPSFDPNQIVNPATAEDAWAEYTSAEGAPLLNHATQESLPPGSIFKIITTAAALENGYSADSTVTAEAAVTLPGTNTTLTNYGGQTCAGGGTTTLLTAFQLSCNTAFVETGIDVGADALRASAEDFGVGQTYSLGLDNVPGGLGEIPDDAALGQSSIGQRDVQMNVLQAAVMAGTVSNGGVRMEPYLVSRVTGQDLSELSTHKPKSVGGVEPEIAEQLKTLMEASERNTSGYAGIQIASKTGTAEHGDENTPPHTWYVAFNNDIAVAVLVKDGGGFGTSATGGQVAAPIGRAVLQAAGGF
;
A
#
# COMPACT_ATOMS: atom_id res chain seq x y z
N MET A 1 25.59 5.83 -76.34
CA MET A 1 24.38 5.52 -75.55
C MET A 1 23.23 6.38 -76.07
N ASN A 2 22.11 5.77 -76.46
CA ASN A 2 20.94 6.49 -76.97
C ASN A 2 20.45 7.50 -75.91
N ARG A 3 20.14 8.74 -76.31
CA ARG A 3 19.69 9.82 -75.41
C ARG A 3 18.50 9.39 -74.58
N SER A 4 17.58 8.62 -75.16
CA SER A 4 16.41 8.08 -74.47
C SER A 4 16.81 7.10 -73.36
N ILE A 5 17.75 6.19 -73.63
CA ILE A 5 18.26 5.24 -72.61
C ILE A 5 18.92 6.00 -71.45
N ARG A 6 19.72 7.04 -71.74
CA ARG A 6 20.37 7.85 -70.70
C ARG A 6 19.36 8.58 -69.82
N ILE A 7 18.32 9.16 -70.42
CA ILE A 7 17.27 9.87 -69.68
C ILE A 7 16.48 8.90 -68.81
N THR A 8 16.08 7.74 -69.36
CA THR A 8 15.37 6.71 -68.59
C THR A 8 16.21 6.17 -67.44
N SER A 9 17.50 5.84 -67.66
CA SER A 9 18.38 5.36 -66.59
C SER A 9 18.61 6.41 -65.50
N LEU A 10 18.78 7.69 -65.86
CA LEU A 10 18.91 8.77 -64.88
C LEU A 10 17.62 8.99 -64.08
N PHE A 11 16.46 8.88 -64.74
CA PHE A 11 15.17 8.97 -64.09
C PHE A 11 14.92 7.80 -63.13
N SER A 12 15.23 6.56 -63.55
CA SER A 12 15.15 5.38 -62.67
C SER A 12 16.11 5.49 -61.48
N LEU A 13 17.34 5.97 -61.69
CA LEU A 13 18.30 6.19 -60.60
C LEU A 13 17.78 7.25 -59.61
N LEU A 14 17.19 8.33 -60.12
CA LEU A 14 16.55 9.35 -59.29
C LEU A 14 15.42 8.75 -58.44
N LEU A 15 14.55 7.92 -59.03
CA LEU A 15 13.47 7.25 -58.28
C LEU A 15 14.02 6.33 -57.18
N ILE A 16 15.09 5.59 -57.45
CA ILE A 16 15.76 4.75 -56.44
C ILE A 16 16.34 5.61 -55.32
N LEU A 17 17.01 6.72 -55.65
CA LEU A 17 17.57 7.63 -54.65
C LEU A 17 16.48 8.26 -53.78
N VAL A 18 15.33 8.63 -54.37
CA VAL A 18 14.16 9.12 -53.62
C VAL A 18 13.62 8.03 -52.70
N LEU A 19 13.53 6.78 -53.16
CA LEU A 19 13.07 5.65 -52.34
C LEU A 19 14.02 5.36 -51.18
N VAL A 20 15.34 5.38 -51.41
CA VAL A 20 16.36 5.20 -50.37
C VAL A 20 16.32 6.34 -49.36
N ALA A 21 16.17 7.59 -49.81
CA ALA A 21 16.00 8.73 -48.93
C ALA A 21 14.72 8.61 -48.08
N ASN A 22 13.62 8.14 -48.67
CA ASN A 22 12.37 7.90 -47.94
C ASN A 22 12.50 6.77 -46.90
N LEU A 23 13.13 5.65 -47.25
CA LEU A 23 13.41 4.55 -46.33
C LEU A 23 14.30 5.00 -45.17
N THR A 24 15.36 5.76 -45.47
CA THR A 24 16.27 6.32 -44.46
C THR A 24 15.54 7.28 -43.53
N TRP A 25 14.66 8.12 -44.08
CA TRP A 25 13.82 9.02 -43.29
C TRP A 25 12.91 8.25 -42.32
N ILE A 26 12.28 7.18 -42.80
CA ILE A 26 11.43 6.31 -41.96
C ILE A 26 12.25 5.64 -40.86
N GLN A 27 13.40 5.04 -41.20
CA GLN A 27 14.20 4.24 -40.26
C GLN A 27 15.01 5.08 -39.26
N ALA A 28 15.46 6.27 -39.63
CA ALA A 28 16.35 7.08 -38.78
C ALA A 28 15.61 8.18 -38.00
N PHE A 29 14.43 8.61 -38.45
CA PHE A 29 13.73 9.77 -37.88
C PHE A 29 12.28 9.51 -37.51
N ARG A 30 11.65 8.44 -38.01
CA ARG A 30 10.25 8.09 -37.67
C ARG A 30 10.12 6.75 -36.95
N ASP A 31 11.22 6.10 -36.58
CA ASP A 31 11.18 4.79 -35.95
C ASP A 31 10.42 4.87 -34.61
N ASP A 32 10.77 5.82 -33.74
CA ASP A 32 10.10 6.04 -32.46
C ASP A 32 8.60 6.39 -32.64
N ASP A 33 8.28 7.32 -33.56
CA ASP A 33 6.89 7.71 -33.85
C ASP A 33 6.02 6.56 -34.38
N LEU A 34 6.62 5.64 -35.15
CA LEU A 34 5.93 4.46 -35.69
C LEU A 34 5.87 3.33 -34.67
N ALA A 35 6.92 3.15 -33.87
CA ALA A 35 6.97 2.18 -32.77
C ALA A 35 5.93 2.48 -31.70
N GLN A 36 5.76 3.76 -31.34
CA GLN A 36 4.82 4.23 -30.32
C GLN A 36 3.44 4.57 -30.90
N ASN A 37 3.20 4.32 -32.19
CA ASN A 37 1.91 4.59 -32.81
C ASN A 37 0.82 3.68 -32.21
N PRO A 38 -0.35 4.21 -31.79
CA PRO A 38 -1.45 3.40 -31.27
C PRO A 38 -1.98 2.32 -32.23
N LEU A 39 -1.74 2.47 -33.55
CA LEU A 39 -2.09 1.48 -34.57
C LEU A 39 -1.00 0.41 -34.79
N ASN A 40 0.13 0.49 -34.08
CA ASN A 40 1.21 -0.47 -34.20
C ASN A 40 0.93 -1.74 -33.38
N ALA A 41 0.30 -2.71 -34.04
CA ALA A 41 0.00 -4.00 -33.43
C ALA A 41 1.24 -4.87 -33.12
N ARG A 42 2.48 -4.48 -33.48
CA ARG A 42 3.67 -5.30 -33.19
C ARG A 42 3.93 -5.43 -31.70
N GLY A 43 3.82 -4.35 -30.94
CA GLY A 43 4.00 -4.40 -29.47
C GLY A 43 2.98 -5.32 -28.83
N PHE A 44 1.74 -5.23 -29.30
CA PHE A 44 0.62 -6.10 -28.92
C PHE A 44 0.87 -7.59 -29.24
N PHE A 45 1.27 -7.92 -30.47
CA PHE A 45 1.57 -9.30 -30.86
C PHE A 45 2.82 -9.85 -30.18
N ALA A 46 3.84 -9.02 -29.95
CA ALA A 46 5.05 -9.42 -29.22
C ALA A 46 4.71 -9.77 -27.76
N ALA A 47 3.90 -8.95 -27.08
CA ALA A 47 3.44 -9.21 -25.72
C ALA A 47 2.66 -10.53 -25.60
N LYS A 48 1.91 -10.91 -26.64
CA LYS A 48 1.13 -12.16 -26.70
C LYS A 48 1.86 -13.37 -27.24
N SER A 49 3.09 -13.21 -27.72
CA SER A 49 3.87 -14.30 -28.31
C SER A 49 4.66 -15.12 -27.29
N THR A 50 4.79 -14.61 -26.07
CA THR A 50 5.53 -15.22 -24.97
C THR A 50 4.58 -15.59 -23.84
N PRO A 51 4.68 -16.80 -23.26
CA PRO A 51 3.93 -17.13 -22.06
C PRO A 51 4.41 -16.25 -20.91
N ARG A 52 3.49 -15.43 -20.41
CA ARG A 52 3.72 -14.61 -19.23
C ARG A 52 3.76 -15.48 -17.98
N GLY A 53 4.69 -15.20 -17.08
CA GLY A 53 4.90 -15.96 -15.85
C GLY A 53 3.69 -15.93 -14.90
N GLN A 54 3.57 -16.95 -14.08
CA GLN A 54 2.51 -17.10 -13.08
C GLN A 54 2.74 -16.16 -11.89
N ILE A 55 1.64 -15.72 -11.29
CA ILE A 55 1.63 -15.07 -9.97
C ILE A 55 0.97 -16.05 -9.01
N SER A 56 1.64 -16.37 -7.91
CA SER A 56 1.20 -17.41 -6.97
C SER A 56 1.39 -16.96 -5.53
N THR A 57 0.61 -17.52 -4.59
CA THR A 57 0.78 -17.27 -3.16
C THR A 57 0.31 -18.49 -2.36
N GLY A 58 1.07 -18.89 -1.35
CA GLY A 58 0.67 -19.99 -0.45
C GLY A 58 0.36 -21.31 -1.19
N GLY A 59 1.02 -21.56 -2.32
CA GLY A 59 0.78 -22.72 -3.17
C GLY A 59 -0.47 -22.63 -4.07
N GLN A 60 -1.11 -21.47 -4.15
CA GLN A 60 -2.25 -21.18 -5.04
C GLN A 60 -1.78 -20.33 -6.22
N VAL A 61 -2.25 -20.65 -7.43
CA VAL A 61 -2.03 -19.82 -8.62
C VAL A 61 -3.11 -18.74 -8.68
N LEU A 62 -2.69 -17.47 -8.66
CA LEU A 62 -3.57 -16.31 -8.72
C LEU A 62 -3.80 -15.87 -10.16
N ALA A 63 -2.73 -15.78 -10.95
CA ALA A 63 -2.77 -15.39 -12.35
C ALA A 63 -1.87 -16.28 -13.21
N GLU A 64 -2.36 -16.66 -14.39
CA GLU A 64 -1.59 -17.45 -15.36
C GLU A 64 -1.93 -17.05 -16.80
N SER A 65 -1.14 -17.61 -17.73
CA SER A 65 -1.38 -17.42 -19.16
C SER A 65 -1.62 -18.73 -19.88
N SER A 66 -2.70 -18.79 -20.66
CA SER A 66 -3.06 -19.94 -21.50
C SER A 66 -2.97 -19.57 -22.98
N GLN A 67 -2.58 -20.54 -23.81
CA GLN A 67 -2.45 -20.32 -25.25
C GLN A 67 -3.78 -20.57 -25.95
N ASP A 68 -4.18 -19.66 -26.83
CA ASP A 68 -5.36 -19.82 -27.68
C ASP A 68 -5.06 -20.58 -28.98
N ASN A 69 -6.11 -20.87 -29.75
CA ASN A 69 -6.00 -21.62 -31.01
C ASN A 69 -5.19 -20.91 -32.11
N GLN A 70 -4.92 -19.60 -31.94
CA GLN A 70 -4.11 -18.81 -32.87
C GLN A 70 -2.64 -18.73 -32.42
N GLY A 71 -2.29 -19.36 -31.31
CA GLY A 71 -0.96 -19.38 -30.74
C GLY A 71 -0.64 -18.20 -29.83
N TYR A 72 -1.61 -17.33 -29.54
CA TYR A 72 -1.44 -16.19 -28.65
C TYR A 72 -1.77 -16.54 -27.20
N TYR A 73 -1.05 -15.93 -26.27
CA TYR A 73 -1.31 -16.10 -24.85
C TYR A 73 -2.34 -15.10 -24.33
N GLN A 74 -3.30 -15.61 -23.55
CA GLN A 74 -4.32 -14.82 -22.85
C GLN A 74 -4.09 -14.92 -21.34
N ARG A 75 -4.30 -13.81 -20.64
CA ARG A 75 -4.14 -13.73 -19.18
C ARG A 75 -5.45 -14.09 -18.48
N SER A 76 -5.38 -14.88 -17.42
CA SER A 76 -6.54 -15.26 -16.60
C SER A 76 -6.21 -15.18 -15.10
N TYR A 77 -7.19 -14.79 -14.30
CA TYR A 77 -7.08 -14.65 -12.85
C TYR A 77 -7.99 -15.69 -12.20
N ILE A 78 -7.39 -16.73 -11.62
CA ILE A 78 -8.09 -18.00 -11.36
C ILE A 78 -8.66 -18.05 -9.95
N THR A 79 -7.86 -17.70 -8.95
CA THR A 79 -8.20 -17.91 -7.55
C THR A 79 -8.64 -16.60 -6.91
N ASN A 80 -9.91 -16.53 -6.48
CA ASN A 80 -10.54 -15.37 -5.85
C ASN A 80 -10.13 -14.03 -6.48
N PRO A 81 -10.37 -13.85 -7.80
CA PRO A 81 -9.80 -12.74 -8.57
C PRO A 81 -10.05 -11.36 -7.93
N THR A 82 -11.25 -11.13 -7.39
CA THR A 82 -11.60 -9.88 -6.71
C THR A 82 -10.86 -9.66 -5.39
N THR A 83 -10.56 -10.72 -4.64
CA THR A 83 -9.85 -10.64 -3.35
C THR A 83 -8.38 -10.23 -3.52
N TYR A 84 -7.76 -10.62 -4.63
CA TYR A 84 -6.35 -10.35 -4.91
C TYR A 84 -6.14 -9.21 -5.91
N ALA A 85 -7.19 -8.72 -6.57
CA ALA A 85 -7.11 -7.69 -7.61
C ALA A 85 -6.35 -6.41 -7.22
N PRO A 86 -6.49 -5.84 -6.00
CA PRO A 86 -5.77 -4.63 -5.62
C PRO A 86 -4.24 -4.80 -5.58
N VAL A 87 -3.77 -6.04 -5.36
CA VAL A 87 -2.34 -6.40 -5.34
C VAL A 87 -1.91 -6.86 -6.72
N VAL A 88 -2.57 -7.89 -7.26
CA VAL A 88 -2.19 -8.51 -8.53
C VAL A 88 -2.36 -7.52 -9.69
N GLY A 89 -3.46 -6.77 -9.69
CA GLY A 89 -3.85 -5.87 -10.77
C GLY A 89 -4.43 -6.60 -11.97
N TYR A 90 -4.20 -6.05 -13.15
CA TYR A 90 -4.62 -6.64 -14.42
C TYR A 90 -3.54 -6.47 -15.49
N PHE A 91 -3.66 -7.21 -16.58
CA PHE A 91 -2.85 -7.13 -17.79
C PHE A 91 -3.79 -7.20 -18.99
N SER A 92 -4.20 -6.03 -19.45
CA SER A 92 -5.18 -5.83 -20.50
C SER A 92 -4.53 -5.35 -21.78
N ASP A 93 -5.02 -5.92 -22.87
CA ASP A 93 -4.73 -5.56 -24.24
C ASP A 93 -5.08 -4.12 -24.61
N VAL A 94 -6.13 -3.59 -23.98
CA VAL A 94 -6.72 -2.29 -24.31
C VAL A 94 -6.34 -1.25 -23.25
N TYR A 95 -6.29 -1.66 -21.98
CA TYR A 95 -6.12 -0.74 -20.84
C TYR A 95 -4.74 -0.81 -20.18
N GLY A 96 -3.82 -1.61 -20.73
CA GLY A 96 -2.46 -1.74 -20.21
C GLY A 96 -2.40 -2.64 -18.97
N ALA A 97 -1.46 -2.37 -18.07
CA ALA A 97 -1.23 -3.19 -16.87
C ALA A 97 -1.32 -2.34 -15.59
N ALA A 98 -1.70 -2.98 -14.48
CA ALA A 98 -1.77 -2.38 -13.16
C ALA A 98 -1.26 -3.34 -12.07
N GLY A 99 -1.03 -2.85 -10.85
CA GLY A 99 -0.58 -3.68 -9.72
C GLY A 99 0.75 -4.39 -9.99
N LEU A 100 0.92 -5.59 -9.44
CA LEU A 100 2.12 -6.40 -9.66
C LEU A 100 2.31 -6.82 -11.12
N GLU A 101 1.24 -6.91 -11.92
CA GLU A 101 1.37 -7.13 -13.36
C GLU A 101 2.17 -6.00 -14.04
N LEU A 102 1.99 -4.75 -13.59
CA LEU A 102 2.80 -3.63 -14.06
C LEU A 102 4.19 -3.62 -13.41
N GLY A 103 4.24 -3.71 -12.07
CA GLY A 103 5.50 -3.56 -11.31
C GLY A 103 6.53 -4.65 -11.60
N TYR A 104 6.10 -5.86 -11.93
CA TYR A 104 6.96 -6.99 -12.29
C TYR A 104 6.86 -7.35 -13.78
N ASN A 105 6.46 -6.41 -14.64
CA ASN A 105 6.23 -6.68 -16.06
C ASN A 105 7.46 -7.29 -16.76
N SER A 106 8.68 -6.78 -16.51
CA SER A 106 9.92 -7.28 -17.13
C SER A 106 10.24 -8.73 -16.72
N ILE A 107 9.96 -9.09 -15.47
CA ILE A 107 10.14 -10.43 -14.94
C ILE A 107 9.10 -11.37 -15.55
N LEU A 108 7.82 -10.96 -15.49
CA LEU A 108 6.69 -11.74 -15.96
C LEU A 108 6.70 -11.94 -17.47
N ASN A 109 7.27 -11.03 -18.26
CA ASN A 109 7.38 -11.16 -19.72
C ASN A 109 8.74 -11.72 -20.19
N GLY A 110 9.69 -11.94 -19.28
CA GLY A 110 11.01 -12.53 -19.58
C GLY A 110 12.03 -11.57 -20.20
N SER A 111 11.75 -10.26 -20.25
CA SER A 111 12.66 -9.25 -20.80
C SER A 111 13.69 -8.74 -19.78
N ASP A 112 13.56 -9.12 -18.50
CA ASP A 112 14.45 -8.64 -17.45
C ASP A 112 15.89 -9.13 -17.62
N SER A 113 16.86 -8.21 -17.52
CA SER A 113 18.29 -8.50 -17.65
C SER A 113 18.81 -9.51 -16.62
N SER A 114 18.20 -9.61 -15.43
CA SER A 114 18.57 -10.60 -14.41
C SER A 114 18.23 -12.03 -14.83
N LEU A 115 17.27 -12.21 -15.75
CA LEU A 115 16.90 -13.50 -16.32
C LEU A 115 17.86 -13.94 -17.43
N PHE A 116 18.62 -13.01 -18.03
CA PHE A 116 19.54 -13.34 -19.12
C PHE A 116 20.69 -14.27 -18.69
N THR A 117 21.14 -14.23 -17.42
CA THR A 117 22.19 -15.14 -16.94
C THR A 117 21.77 -16.61 -16.89
N THR A 118 20.47 -16.89 -16.88
CA THR A 118 19.91 -18.25 -16.96
C THR A 118 19.35 -18.56 -18.35
N GLN A 119 18.85 -17.54 -19.07
CA GLN A 119 18.24 -17.69 -20.40
C GLN A 119 19.23 -17.53 -21.58
N TRP A 120 20.52 -17.25 -21.35
CA TRP A 120 21.51 -17.03 -22.43
C TRP A 120 21.64 -18.23 -23.38
N LEU A 121 21.47 -19.46 -22.88
CA LEU A 121 21.46 -20.67 -23.72
C LEU A 121 20.22 -20.72 -24.63
N ASP A 122 19.06 -20.25 -24.15
CA ASP A 122 17.84 -20.18 -24.95
C ASP A 122 17.94 -19.09 -26.03
N VAL A 123 18.52 -17.94 -25.70
CA VAL A 123 18.81 -16.85 -26.65
C VAL A 123 19.80 -17.30 -27.75
N ILE A 124 20.86 -18.02 -27.40
CA ILE A 124 21.84 -18.54 -28.38
C ILE A 124 21.27 -19.70 -29.20
N SER A 125 20.40 -20.53 -28.60
CA SER A 125 19.76 -21.66 -29.29
C SER A 125 18.51 -21.28 -30.08
N GLY A 126 18.08 -20.02 -30.03
CA GLY A 126 16.89 -19.52 -30.73
C GLY A 126 15.57 -20.03 -30.14
N ARG A 127 15.58 -20.48 -28.87
CA ARG A 127 14.35 -20.82 -28.14
C ARG A 127 13.64 -19.55 -27.69
N PRO A 128 12.31 -19.51 -27.71
CA PRO A 128 11.56 -18.34 -27.22
C PRO A 128 11.94 -18.08 -25.76
N THR A 129 12.18 -16.80 -25.41
CA THR A 129 12.37 -16.37 -24.02
C THR A 129 11.03 -16.49 -23.29
N HIS A 130 11.05 -16.97 -22.05
CA HIS A 130 9.84 -17.24 -21.28
C HIS A 130 9.76 -16.29 -20.08
N GLY A 131 8.53 -15.91 -19.71
CA GLY A 131 8.27 -15.19 -18.46
C GLY A 131 8.65 -16.00 -17.23
N ALA A 132 9.22 -15.34 -16.23
CA ALA A 132 9.48 -15.93 -14.91
C ALA A 132 8.27 -15.75 -13.99
N ASN A 133 8.06 -16.70 -13.10
CA ASN A 133 6.98 -16.67 -12.12
C ASN A 133 7.38 -15.86 -10.89
N ILE A 134 6.39 -15.30 -10.19
CA ILE A 134 6.57 -14.67 -8.88
C ILE A 134 5.70 -15.37 -7.84
N GLU A 135 6.28 -15.60 -6.66
CA GLU A 135 5.56 -16.05 -5.47
C GLU A 135 5.42 -14.87 -4.52
N LEU A 136 4.21 -14.68 -4.01
CA LEU A 136 3.90 -13.64 -3.05
C LEU A 136 4.07 -14.11 -1.61
N THR A 137 4.13 -13.15 -0.69
CA THR A 137 4.16 -13.39 0.76
C THR A 137 2.77 -13.51 1.38
N LEU A 138 1.70 -13.31 0.60
CA LEU A 138 0.33 -13.26 1.12
C LEU A 138 -0.09 -14.63 1.68
N ASP A 139 -0.59 -14.63 2.90
CA ASP A 139 -1.25 -15.79 3.48
C ASP A 139 -2.70 -15.84 2.95
N PRO A 140 -3.12 -16.93 2.28
CA PRO A 140 -4.46 -17.00 1.69
C PRO A 140 -5.60 -16.83 2.70
N ASN A 141 -5.44 -17.32 3.94
CA ASN A 141 -6.48 -17.22 4.96
C ASN A 141 -6.58 -15.80 5.50
N ALA A 142 -5.44 -15.16 5.77
CA ALA A 142 -5.37 -13.78 6.22
C ALA A 142 -5.93 -12.82 5.15
N GLN A 143 -5.53 -12.99 3.88
CA GLN A 143 -6.03 -12.17 2.77
C GLN A 143 -7.54 -12.33 2.58
N GLN A 144 -8.05 -13.57 2.57
CA GLN A 144 -9.48 -13.82 2.42
C GLN A 144 -10.28 -13.20 3.56
N THR A 145 -9.83 -13.40 4.80
CA THR A 145 -10.48 -12.83 5.99
C THR A 145 -10.49 -11.31 5.92
N ALA A 146 -9.35 -10.69 5.60
CA ALA A 146 -9.24 -9.24 5.48
C ALA A 146 -10.21 -8.65 4.45
N TYR A 147 -10.31 -9.29 3.27
CA TYR A 147 -11.22 -8.85 2.22
C TYR A 147 -12.70 -9.07 2.59
N GLU A 148 -13.05 -10.22 3.17
CA GLU A 148 -14.42 -10.53 3.56
C GLU A 148 -14.95 -9.61 4.66
N GLN A 149 -14.11 -9.29 5.65
CA GLN A 149 -14.49 -8.38 6.74
C GLN A 149 -14.89 -6.99 6.22
N LEU A 150 -14.20 -6.50 5.19
CA LEU A 150 -14.55 -5.23 4.53
C LEU A 150 -15.78 -5.38 3.62
N SER A 151 -15.71 -6.30 2.66
CA SER A 151 -16.67 -6.40 1.56
C SER A 151 -18.07 -6.84 2.00
N GLN A 152 -18.18 -7.80 2.92
CA GLN A 152 -19.49 -8.27 3.41
C GLN A 152 -20.23 -7.20 4.22
N SER A 153 -19.48 -6.28 4.83
CA SER A 153 -20.04 -5.15 5.58
C SER A 153 -20.24 -3.91 4.70
N GLY A 154 -19.89 -3.97 3.42
CA GLY A 154 -19.95 -2.84 2.50
C GLY A 154 -19.00 -1.69 2.87
N TYR A 155 -17.90 -2.00 3.56
CA TYR A 155 -16.95 -0.98 3.99
C TYR A 155 -16.01 -0.58 2.86
N GLU A 156 -15.83 0.72 2.68
CA GLU A 156 -14.75 1.30 1.89
C GLU A 156 -13.51 1.44 2.77
N GLY A 157 -12.36 0.96 2.30
CA GLY A 157 -11.10 1.03 3.04
C GLY A 157 -10.15 -0.11 2.72
N ALA A 158 -9.23 -0.37 3.63
CA ALA A 158 -8.16 -1.32 3.42
C ALA A 158 -7.68 -1.97 4.73
N VAL A 159 -7.07 -3.14 4.58
CA VAL A 159 -6.39 -3.87 5.65
C VAL A 159 -5.02 -4.30 5.17
N VAL A 160 -4.00 -4.06 5.99
CA VAL A 160 -2.66 -4.61 5.79
C VAL A 160 -2.28 -5.43 7.01
N ALA A 161 -1.79 -6.64 6.79
CA ALA A 161 -1.13 -7.44 7.82
C ALA A 161 0.29 -7.78 7.35
N LEU A 162 1.25 -7.74 8.27
CA LEU A 162 2.65 -8.08 7.99
C LEU A 162 3.28 -8.89 9.11
N ARG A 163 4.38 -9.57 8.78
CA ARG A 163 5.29 -10.21 9.73
C ARG A 163 6.36 -9.20 10.17
N PRO A 164 6.33 -8.70 11.42
CA PRO A 164 7.27 -7.69 11.89
C PRO A 164 8.74 -8.10 11.80
N SER A 165 9.06 -9.37 12.06
CA SER A 165 10.44 -9.87 12.05
C SER A 165 11.11 -9.89 10.68
N THR A 166 10.34 -9.91 9.59
CA THR A 166 10.88 -10.04 8.22
C THR A 166 10.45 -8.92 7.27
N GLY A 167 9.31 -8.29 7.51
CA GLY A 167 8.66 -7.40 6.54
C GLY A 167 7.77 -8.10 5.52
N GLU A 168 7.51 -9.41 5.65
CA GLU A 168 6.56 -10.11 4.76
C GLU A 168 5.16 -9.50 4.89
N VAL A 169 4.57 -9.05 3.78
CA VAL A 169 3.16 -8.65 3.77
C VAL A 169 2.30 -9.91 3.68
N LEU A 170 1.52 -10.19 4.72
CA LEU A 170 0.68 -11.38 4.83
C LEU A 170 -0.73 -11.14 4.29
N ALA A 171 -1.21 -9.90 4.36
CA ALA A 171 -2.46 -9.48 3.74
C ALA A 171 -2.36 -8.02 3.29
N MET A 172 -2.99 -7.71 2.15
CA MET A 172 -3.20 -6.36 1.63
C MET A 172 -4.54 -6.35 0.89
N ALA A 173 -5.62 -6.16 1.64
CA ALA A 173 -6.99 -6.13 1.12
C ALA A 173 -7.44 -4.68 0.92
N SER A 174 -8.23 -4.47 -0.13
CA SER A 174 -8.88 -3.19 -0.47
C SER A 174 -10.34 -3.47 -0.79
N SER A 175 -11.23 -2.56 -0.38
CA SER A 175 -12.66 -2.62 -0.66
C SER A 175 -13.19 -1.20 -0.94
N PRO A 176 -14.03 -0.99 -1.96
CA PRO A 176 -14.47 -1.97 -2.95
C PRO A 176 -13.29 -2.45 -3.83
N SER A 177 -13.50 -3.54 -4.57
CA SER A 177 -12.51 -4.10 -5.50
C SER A 177 -13.19 -4.50 -6.81
N PHE A 178 -12.45 -5.08 -7.74
CA PHE A 178 -12.90 -5.40 -9.10
C PHE A 178 -12.50 -6.80 -9.51
N ASP A 179 -13.13 -7.38 -10.54
CA ASP A 179 -12.68 -8.64 -11.16
C ASP A 179 -11.80 -8.35 -12.38
N PRO A 180 -10.48 -8.62 -12.32
CA PRO A 180 -9.57 -8.39 -13.43
C PRO A 180 -9.96 -9.16 -14.71
N ASN A 181 -10.67 -10.29 -14.58
CA ASN A 181 -11.12 -11.04 -15.76
C ASN A 181 -12.11 -10.24 -16.61
N GLN A 182 -12.88 -9.33 -16.01
CA GLN A 182 -13.79 -8.46 -16.75
C GLN A 182 -13.04 -7.43 -17.60
N ILE A 183 -11.85 -6.99 -17.16
CA ILE A 183 -11.01 -5.98 -17.85
C ILE A 183 -10.16 -6.60 -18.96
N VAL A 184 -9.71 -7.84 -18.78
CA VAL A 184 -8.85 -8.53 -19.77
C VAL A 184 -9.64 -9.25 -20.85
N ASN A 185 -10.91 -9.58 -20.62
CA ASN A 185 -11.76 -10.21 -21.60
C ASN A 185 -12.30 -9.18 -22.61
N PRO A 186 -11.95 -9.30 -23.92
CA PRO A 186 -12.38 -8.33 -24.93
C PRO A 186 -13.90 -8.16 -25.06
N ALA A 187 -14.68 -9.16 -24.65
CA ALA A 187 -16.15 -9.10 -24.70
C ALA A 187 -16.78 -8.25 -23.58
N THR A 188 -16.06 -8.02 -22.48
CA THR A 188 -16.56 -7.30 -21.30
C THR A 188 -15.74 -6.06 -20.95
N ALA A 189 -14.54 -5.93 -21.51
CA ALA A 189 -13.55 -4.93 -21.11
C ALA A 189 -14.06 -3.49 -21.16
N GLU A 190 -14.79 -3.11 -22.22
CA GLU A 190 -15.29 -1.74 -22.39
C GLU A 190 -16.32 -1.37 -21.30
N ASP A 191 -17.31 -2.23 -21.09
CA ASP A 191 -18.36 -2.03 -20.08
C ASP A 191 -17.77 -2.06 -18.66
N ALA A 192 -16.91 -3.04 -18.36
CA ALA A 192 -16.27 -3.17 -17.06
C ALA A 192 -15.35 -1.98 -16.74
N TRP A 193 -14.61 -1.47 -17.73
CA TRP A 193 -13.78 -0.30 -17.55
C TRP A 193 -14.63 0.94 -17.24
N ALA A 194 -15.71 1.15 -18.00
CA ALA A 194 -16.63 2.27 -17.75
C ALA A 194 -17.28 2.17 -16.36
N GLU A 195 -17.68 0.96 -15.94
CA GLU A 195 -18.23 0.71 -14.62
C GLU A 195 -17.20 1.03 -13.52
N TYR A 196 -16.03 0.40 -13.53
CA TYR A 196 -15.06 0.53 -12.44
C TYR A 196 -14.41 1.91 -12.34
N THR A 197 -14.27 2.64 -13.45
CA THR A 197 -13.70 4.00 -13.43
C THR A 197 -14.71 5.06 -12.99
N SER A 198 -16.02 4.77 -13.06
CA SER A 198 -17.09 5.68 -12.61
C SER A 198 -17.72 5.28 -11.28
N ALA A 199 -17.40 4.09 -10.77
CA ALA A 199 -17.92 3.57 -9.51
C ALA A 199 -17.44 4.40 -8.31
N GLU A 200 -18.35 4.63 -7.37
CA GLU A 200 -18.04 5.20 -6.06
C GLU A 200 -17.08 4.27 -5.29
N GLY A 201 -16.24 4.85 -4.44
CA GLY A 201 -15.20 4.13 -3.72
C GLY A 201 -14.02 3.66 -4.56
N ALA A 202 -13.95 4.02 -5.85
CA ALA A 202 -12.79 3.83 -6.71
C ALA A 202 -12.19 2.40 -6.67
N PRO A 203 -12.93 1.35 -7.08
CA PRO A 203 -12.54 -0.05 -6.90
C PRO A 203 -11.21 -0.45 -7.55
N LEU A 204 -10.73 0.29 -8.56
CA LEU A 204 -9.43 0.06 -9.19
C LEU A 204 -8.24 0.52 -8.32
N LEU A 205 -8.51 1.33 -7.29
CA LEU A 205 -7.51 1.89 -6.40
C LEU A 205 -7.16 0.88 -5.30
N ASN A 206 -5.87 0.73 -5.04
CA ASN A 206 -5.42 0.03 -3.86
C ASN A 206 -5.38 0.99 -2.67
N HIS A 207 -6.46 1.05 -1.89
CA HIS A 207 -6.59 1.91 -0.72
C HIS A 207 -5.53 1.65 0.37
N ALA A 208 -4.82 0.52 0.30
CA ALA A 208 -3.76 0.21 1.26
C ALA A 208 -2.46 1.00 1.02
N THR A 209 -2.16 1.36 -0.23
CA THR A 209 -0.89 1.98 -0.63
C THR A 209 -1.04 3.25 -1.46
N GLN A 210 -2.10 3.38 -2.26
CA GLN A 210 -2.28 4.48 -3.21
C GLN A 210 -3.08 5.66 -2.65
N GLU A 211 -3.48 5.60 -1.38
CA GLU A 211 -4.10 6.71 -0.66
C GLU A 211 -3.41 6.93 0.69
N SER A 212 -3.24 8.20 1.05
CA SER A 212 -2.84 8.59 2.40
C SER A 212 -3.93 9.47 2.99
N LEU A 213 -4.41 9.11 4.17
CA LEU A 213 -5.50 9.78 4.86
C LEU A 213 -5.06 10.21 6.27
N PRO A 214 -5.78 11.15 6.92
CA PRO A 214 -5.50 11.51 8.30
C PRO A 214 -5.52 10.27 9.22
N PRO A 215 -4.42 9.96 9.93
CA PRO A 215 -4.36 8.81 10.84
C PRO A 215 -5.16 9.03 12.13
N GLY A 216 -5.39 10.29 12.52
CA GLY A 216 -5.99 10.63 13.80
C GLY A 216 -5.25 9.96 14.96
N SER A 217 -6.00 9.42 15.93
CA SER A 217 -5.43 8.94 17.20
C SER A 217 -4.45 7.76 17.12
N ILE A 218 -4.26 7.08 15.98
CA ILE A 218 -3.15 6.11 15.87
C ILE A 218 -1.79 6.82 15.82
N PHE A 219 -1.74 8.07 15.36
CA PHE A 219 -0.52 8.88 15.29
C PHE A 219 0.05 9.23 16.68
N LYS A 220 -0.77 9.12 17.73
CA LYS A 220 -0.32 9.27 19.11
C LYS A 220 0.76 8.27 19.50
N ILE A 221 0.92 7.16 18.77
CA ILE A 221 2.08 6.26 18.90
C ILE A 221 3.38 7.01 18.60
N ILE A 222 3.44 7.75 17.49
CA ILE A 222 4.60 8.55 17.09
C ILE A 222 4.81 9.73 18.05
N THR A 223 3.75 10.45 18.41
CA THR A 223 3.85 11.53 19.41
C THR A 223 4.38 11.02 20.75
N THR A 224 3.96 9.82 21.16
CA THR A 224 4.47 9.18 22.38
C THR A 224 5.95 8.82 22.24
N ALA A 225 6.34 8.23 21.11
CA ALA A 225 7.74 7.87 20.87
C ALA A 225 8.65 9.10 20.95
N ALA A 226 8.28 10.19 20.27
CA ALA A 226 8.98 11.48 20.34
C ALA A 226 9.08 11.99 21.79
N ALA A 227 8.02 11.85 22.59
CA ALA A 227 8.05 12.24 24.00
C ALA A 227 9.00 11.36 24.82
N LEU A 228 8.96 10.04 24.63
CA LEU A 228 9.83 9.10 25.34
C LEU A 228 11.31 9.35 25.01
N GLU A 229 11.63 9.64 23.76
CA GLU A 229 12.98 10.04 23.31
C GLU A 229 13.46 11.35 23.94
N ASN A 230 12.53 12.22 24.34
CA ASN A 230 12.79 13.50 24.99
C ASN A 230 12.57 13.47 26.51
N GLY A 231 12.67 12.29 27.13
CA GLY A 231 12.72 12.13 28.58
C GLY A 231 11.37 11.93 29.28
N TYR A 232 10.28 11.76 28.53
CA TYR A 232 9.04 11.27 29.10
C TYR A 232 9.13 9.77 29.44
N SER A 233 8.23 9.33 30.30
CA SER A 233 7.99 7.92 30.60
C SER A 233 6.49 7.67 30.70
N ALA A 234 6.10 6.40 30.80
CA ALA A 234 4.70 6.01 31.05
C ALA A 234 4.07 6.71 32.29
N ASP A 235 4.90 7.08 33.29
CA ASP A 235 4.47 7.72 34.53
C ASP A 235 4.54 9.26 34.48
N SER A 236 5.01 9.85 33.37
CA SER A 236 5.05 11.31 33.21
C SER A 236 3.67 11.91 33.42
N THR A 237 3.61 12.99 34.19
CA THR A 237 2.37 13.71 34.47
C THR A 237 1.99 14.58 33.27
N VAL A 238 0.79 14.38 32.75
CA VAL A 238 0.23 15.11 31.61
C VAL A 238 -1.13 15.70 31.99
N THR A 239 -1.60 16.70 31.24
CA THR A 239 -2.93 17.28 31.45
C THR A 239 -4.01 16.23 31.31
N ALA A 240 -5.05 16.38 32.13
CA ALA A 240 -6.28 15.60 32.06
C ALA A 240 -7.50 16.48 31.76
N GLU A 241 -7.26 17.75 31.42
CA GLU A 241 -8.32 18.71 31.14
C GLU A 241 -9.14 18.34 29.91
N ALA A 242 -10.39 18.78 29.88
CA ALA A 242 -11.33 18.47 28.80
C ALA A 242 -11.02 19.21 27.49
N ALA A 243 -10.30 20.33 27.59
CA ALA A 243 -10.05 21.23 26.49
C ALA A 243 -8.69 21.94 26.64
N VAL A 244 -8.05 22.23 25.51
CA VAL A 244 -6.81 23.02 25.42
C VAL A 244 -6.98 24.08 24.33
N THR A 245 -6.60 25.32 24.61
CA THR A 245 -6.57 26.39 23.60
C THR A 245 -5.23 26.35 22.87
N LEU A 246 -5.29 26.24 21.54
CA LEU A 246 -4.08 26.16 20.72
C LEU A 246 -3.30 27.49 20.78
N PRO A 247 -1.97 27.44 21.02
CA PRO A 247 -1.16 28.64 21.18
C PRO A 247 -1.29 29.63 20.02
N GLY A 248 -1.36 30.92 20.32
CA GLY A 248 -1.49 31.97 19.29
C GLY A 248 -2.85 32.05 18.61
N THR A 249 -3.86 31.30 19.06
CA THR A 249 -5.21 31.28 18.49
C THR A 249 -6.30 31.40 19.57
N ASN A 250 -7.56 31.52 19.13
CA ASN A 250 -8.74 31.34 19.99
C ASN A 250 -9.40 29.96 19.78
N THR A 251 -8.74 29.06 19.05
CA THR A 251 -9.28 27.74 18.70
C THR A 251 -9.00 26.77 19.85
N THR A 252 -10.05 26.10 20.30
CA THR A 252 -9.97 25.11 21.38
C THR A 252 -10.14 23.71 20.82
N LEU A 253 -9.21 22.83 21.18
CA LEU A 253 -9.29 21.40 20.89
C LEU A 253 -9.79 20.67 22.12
N THR A 254 -10.72 19.74 21.95
CA THR A 254 -11.35 19.00 23.05
C THR A 254 -11.00 17.51 23.01
N ASN A 255 -11.09 16.87 24.16
CA ASN A 255 -11.23 15.42 24.20
C ASN A 255 -12.54 15.00 23.55
N TYR A 256 -12.58 13.75 23.09
CA TYR A 256 -13.80 13.15 22.57
C TYR A 256 -14.98 13.32 23.56
N GLY A 257 -16.12 13.81 23.05
CA GLY A 257 -17.31 14.09 23.86
C GLY A 257 -17.18 15.27 24.83
N GLY A 258 -16.11 16.06 24.75
CA GLY A 258 -15.86 17.22 25.63
C GLY A 258 -15.62 16.85 27.09
N GLN A 259 -15.22 15.61 27.36
CA GLN A 259 -15.03 15.08 28.72
C GLN A 259 -13.59 15.29 29.23
N THR A 260 -13.42 15.35 30.54
CA THR A 260 -12.07 15.28 31.13
C THR A 260 -11.48 13.89 30.96
N CYS A 261 -10.16 13.80 30.86
CA CYS A 261 -9.44 12.53 30.87
C CYS A 261 -9.36 12.02 32.31
N ALA A 262 -9.67 10.74 32.59
CA ALA A 262 -9.47 10.13 33.91
C ALA A 262 -9.98 10.95 35.12
N GLY A 263 -11.04 11.76 34.95
CA GLY A 263 -11.59 12.62 36.00
C GLY A 263 -11.02 14.04 36.09
N GLY A 264 -9.98 14.40 35.32
CA GLY A 264 -9.48 15.78 35.16
C GLY A 264 -8.29 16.19 36.04
N GLY A 265 -7.81 17.42 35.85
CA GLY A 265 -6.57 17.92 36.44
C GLY A 265 -5.34 17.41 35.69
N THR A 266 -4.71 16.37 36.23
CA THR A 266 -3.56 15.71 35.59
C THR A 266 -3.67 14.19 35.72
N THR A 267 -3.05 13.47 34.79
CA THR A 267 -2.97 12.00 34.80
C THR A 267 -1.59 11.53 34.31
N THR A 268 -1.36 10.22 34.24
CA THR A 268 -0.12 9.67 33.66
C THR A 268 -0.20 9.57 32.14
N LEU A 269 0.94 9.65 31.44
CA LEU A 269 1.01 9.40 30.00
C LEU A 269 0.39 8.04 29.64
N LEU A 270 0.60 7.01 30.47
CA LEU A 270 -0.06 5.71 30.30
C LEU A 270 -1.57 5.80 30.28
N THR A 271 -2.15 6.49 31.25
CA THR A 271 -3.61 6.63 31.34
C THR A 271 -4.14 7.47 30.19
N ALA A 272 -3.44 8.56 29.83
CA ALA A 272 -3.81 9.40 28.69
C ALA A 272 -3.74 8.63 27.36
N PHE A 273 -2.75 7.78 27.16
CA PHE A 273 -2.63 6.90 25.99
C PHE A 273 -3.75 5.86 25.96
N GLN A 274 -3.98 5.16 27.08
CA GLN A 274 -5.03 4.15 27.24
C GLN A 274 -6.42 4.71 26.92
N LEU A 275 -6.74 5.90 27.43
CA LEU A 275 -8.01 6.59 27.21
C LEU A 275 -8.01 7.45 25.93
N SER A 276 -6.88 7.51 25.23
CA SER A 276 -6.70 8.27 24.00
C SER A 276 -7.04 9.77 24.13
N CYS A 277 -6.68 10.40 25.25
CA CYS A 277 -7.06 11.78 25.58
C CYS A 277 -6.33 12.82 24.73
N ASN A 278 -7.05 13.51 23.83
CA ASN A 278 -6.49 14.47 22.88
C ASN A 278 -5.67 15.57 23.55
N THR A 279 -6.19 16.20 24.60
CA THR A 279 -5.56 17.36 25.25
C THR A 279 -4.16 17.06 25.76
N ALA A 280 -3.96 15.88 26.35
CA ALA A 280 -2.66 15.40 26.79
C ALA A 280 -1.63 15.33 25.64
N PHE A 281 -2.04 14.79 24.49
CA PHE A 281 -1.15 14.65 23.32
C PHE A 281 -0.91 15.97 22.59
N VAL A 282 -1.87 16.90 22.61
CA VAL A 282 -1.66 18.25 22.09
C VAL A 282 -0.58 18.96 22.90
N GLU A 283 -0.70 18.99 24.23
CA GLU A 283 0.30 19.66 25.08
C GLU A 283 1.65 18.97 25.03
N THR A 284 1.66 17.63 25.11
CA THR A 284 2.91 16.84 25.02
C THR A 284 3.59 17.07 23.67
N GLY A 285 2.83 17.07 22.58
CA GLY A 285 3.35 17.32 21.23
C GLY A 285 3.94 18.71 21.04
N ILE A 286 3.35 19.73 21.66
CA ILE A 286 3.89 21.09 21.69
C ILE A 286 5.16 21.14 22.52
N ASP A 287 5.20 20.48 23.69
CA ASP A 287 6.36 20.46 24.58
C ASP A 287 7.59 19.81 23.92
N VAL A 288 7.41 18.68 23.21
CA VAL A 288 8.50 17.98 22.51
C VAL A 288 9.00 18.75 21.29
N GLY A 289 8.14 19.55 20.65
CA GLY A 289 8.49 20.36 19.49
C GLY A 289 8.39 19.62 18.13
N ALA A 290 8.28 20.41 17.06
CA ALA A 290 8.03 19.90 15.70
C ALA A 290 9.18 19.05 15.14
N ASP A 291 10.43 19.39 15.46
CA ASP A 291 11.60 18.66 14.94
C ASP A 291 11.69 17.25 15.52
N ALA A 292 11.43 17.09 16.83
CA ALA A 292 11.37 15.78 17.47
C ALA A 292 10.21 14.94 16.92
N LEU A 293 9.03 15.55 16.71
CA LEU A 293 7.89 14.85 16.12
C LEU A 293 8.18 14.37 14.69
N ARG A 294 8.88 15.17 13.88
CA ARG A 294 9.30 14.80 12.52
C ARG A 294 10.32 13.67 12.51
N ALA A 295 11.35 13.77 13.36
CA ALA A 295 12.38 12.73 13.47
C ALA A 295 11.73 11.39 13.84
N SER A 296 10.90 11.39 14.88
CA SER A 296 10.18 10.19 15.30
C SER A 296 9.27 9.64 14.20
N ALA A 297 8.56 10.51 13.45
CA ALA A 297 7.75 10.06 12.32
C ALA A 297 8.59 9.39 11.21
N GLU A 298 9.78 9.92 10.91
CA GLU A 298 10.71 9.33 9.94
C GLU A 298 11.25 7.97 10.43
N ASP A 299 11.55 7.84 11.71
CA ASP A 299 12.01 6.58 12.33
C ASP A 299 10.96 5.46 12.19
N PHE A 300 9.68 5.81 12.31
CA PHE A 300 8.54 4.90 12.03
C PHE A 300 8.20 4.74 10.54
N GLY A 301 8.88 5.45 9.64
CA GLY A 301 8.74 5.29 8.20
C GLY A 301 7.62 6.12 7.56
N VAL A 302 7.11 7.14 8.24
CA VAL A 302 6.23 8.14 7.62
C VAL A 302 7.03 8.94 6.60
N GLY A 303 6.43 9.25 5.44
CA GLY A 303 7.13 9.90 4.33
C GLY A 303 7.98 8.97 3.46
N GLN A 304 8.17 7.71 3.87
CA GLN A 304 8.95 6.74 3.10
C GLN A 304 8.09 6.04 2.04
N THR A 305 8.67 5.78 0.88
CA THR A 305 8.13 4.89 -0.15
C THR A 305 8.83 3.53 -0.10
N TYR A 306 8.12 2.47 -0.47
CA TYR A 306 8.63 1.10 -0.42
C TYR A 306 8.64 0.45 -1.80
N SER A 307 9.64 -0.38 -2.08
CA SER A 307 9.79 -1.06 -3.38
C SER A 307 8.94 -2.34 -3.46
N LEU A 308 7.61 -2.19 -3.35
CA LEU A 308 6.67 -3.32 -3.37
C LEU A 308 6.41 -3.90 -4.77
N GLY A 309 6.75 -3.15 -5.83
CA GLY A 309 6.20 -3.36 -7.18
C GLY A 309 4.75 -2.90 -7.31
N LEU A 310 4.28 -2.10 -6.34
CA LEU A 310 3.01 -1.38 -6.38
C LEU A 310 3.28 0.11 -6.25
N ASP A 311 2.46 0.92 -6.89
CA ASP A 311 2.45 2.35 -6.60
C ASP A 311 2.07 2.55 -5.13
N ASN A 312 2.83 3.40 -4.46
CA ASN A 312 2.57 3.79 -3.09
C ASN A 312 2.78 5.28 -2.93
N VAL A 313 1.75 5.96 -2.42
CA VAL A 313 1.81 7.38 -2.09
C VAL A 313 2.27 7.48 -0.64
N PRO A 314 3.38 8.17 -0.36
CA PRO A 314 3.85 8.32 1.01
C PRO A 314 2.93 9.26 1.78
N GLY A 315 2.70 8.95 3.06
CA GLY A 315 2.17 9.91 4.02
C GLY A 315 3.16 11.04 4.31
N GLY A 316 2.82 11.90 5.28
CA GLY A 316 3.66 13.04 5.66
C GLY A 316 3.04 13.84 6.78
N LEU A 317 3.76 14.83 7.29
CA LEU A 317 3.32 15.69 8.40
C LEU A 317 2.95 17.11 7.94
N GLY A 318 3.28 17.48 6.70
CA GLY A 318 3.18 18.85 6.21
C GLY A 318 4.21 19.81 6.83
N GLU A 319 3.97 21.11 6.67
CA GLU A 319 4.93 22.17 6.99
C GLU A 319 5.01 22.52 8.48
N ILE A 320 4.00 22.19 9.30
CA ILE A 320 3.91 22.52 10.74
C ILE A 320 4.49 23.92 11.07
N PRO A 321 3.87 25.02 10.61
CA PRO A 321 4.47 26.36 10.68
C PRO A 321 4.46 27.00 12.07
N ASP A 322 3.64 26.49 13.00
CA ASP A 322 3.43 27.06 14.33
C ASP A 322 2.96 25.99 15.34
N ASP A 323 2.93 26.36 16.63
CA ASP A 323 2.54 25.45 17.71
C ASP A 323 1.06 25.03 17.65
N ALA A 324 0.19 25.83 17.02
CA ALA A 324 -1.20 25.44 16.81
C ALA A 324 -1.32 24.32 15.77
N ALA A 325 -0.55 24.39 14.69
CA ALA A 325 -0.41 23.32 13.72
C ALA A 325 0.27 22.09 14.34
N LEU A 326 1.30 22.28 15.18
CA LEU A 326 1.96 21.20 15.90
C LEU A 326 1.01 20.46 16.84
N GLY A 327 0.22 21.20 17.62
CA GLY A 327 -0.78 20.62 18.53
C GLY A 327 -1.78 19.72 17.79
N GLN A 328 -2.31 20.17 16.64
CA GLN A 328 -3.20 19.35 15.81
C GLN A 328 -2.48 18.16 15.17
N SER A 329 -1.24 18.36 14.68
CA SER A 329 -0.44 17.30 14.06
C SER A 329 -0.10 16.19 15.07
N SER A 330 0.09 16.56 16.33
CA SER A 330 0.40 15.63 17.43
C SER A 330 -0.71 14.64 17.77
N ILE A 331 -1.91 14.84 17.23
CA ILE A 331 -3.02 13.89 17.31
C ILE A 331 -3.40 13.31 15.94
N GLY A 332 -2.54 13.47 14.92
CA GLY A 332 -2.73 12.92 13.58
C GLY A 332 -3.76 13.67 12.72
N GLN A 333 -4.00 14.95 13.01
CA GLN A 333 -4.88 15.83 12.24
C GLN A 333 -4.06 16.86 11.44
N ARG A 334 -4.73 17.93 10.96
CA ARG A 334 -4.13 19.00 10.16
C ARG A 334 -3.66 18.50 8.80
N ASP A 335 -2.35 18.43 8.58
CA ASP A 335 -1.73 18.04 7.32
C ASP A 335 -1.10 16.63 7.42
N VAL A 336 -1.25 15.96 8.57
CA VAL A 336 -0.72 14.62 8.77
C VAL A 336 -1.51 13.62 7.93
N GLN A 337 -0.81 12.83 7.13
CA GLN A 337 -1.38 11.77 6.31
C GLN A 337 -0.56 10.49 6.46
N MET A 338 -1.23 9.34 6.37
CA MET A 338 -0.61 8.02 6.42
C MET A 338 -1.41 7.03 5.57
N ASN A 339 -0.73 6.15 4.84
CA ASN A 339 -1.37 5.02 4.18
C ASN A 339 -1.44 3.79 5.10
N VAL A 340 -2.29 2.81 4.77
CA VAL A 340 -2.54 1.64 5.65
C VAL A 340 -1.29 0.77 5.79
N LEU A 341 -0.47 0.67 4.75
CA LEU A 341 0.81 -0.03 4.82
C LEU A 341 1.75 0.61 5.85
N GLN A 342 1.93 1.93 5.82
CA GLN A 342 2.76 2.67 6.77
C GLN A 342 2.24 2.52 8.20
N ALA A 343 0.91 2.51 8.40
CA ALA A 343 0.31 2.24 9.70
C ALA A 343 0.62 0.82 10.21
N ALA A 344 0.61 -0.19 9.33
CA ALA A 344 1.00 -1.56 9.69
C ALA A 344 2.50 -1.66 9.99
N VAL A 345 3.35 -0.97 9.21
CA VAL A 345 4.80 -0.89 9.45
C VAL A 345 5.11 -0.21 10.78
N MET A 346 4.37 0.85 11.15
CA MET A 346 4.49 1.52 12.45
C MET A 346 4.20 0.52 13.59
N ALA A 347 3.09 -0.21 13.54
CA ALA A 347 2.77 -1.22 14.55
C ALA A 347 3.79 -2.39 14.56
N GLY A 348 4.24 -2.82 13.38
CA GLY A 348 5.27 -3.85 13.24
C GLY A 348 6.61 -3.42 13.84
N THR A 349 6.99 -2.14 13.69
CA THR A 349 8.23 -1.60 14.29
C THR A 349 8.21 -1.72 15.80
N VAL A 350 7.07 -1.40 16.45
CA VAL A 350 6.91 -1.60 17.91
C VAL A 350 6.96 -3.09 18.26
N SER A 351 6.26 -3.94 17.50
CA SER A 351 6.23 -5.40 17.74
C SER A 351 7.63 -6.05 17.63
N ASN A 352 8.44 -5.59 16.68
CA ASN A 352 9.78 -6.10 16.40
C ASN A 352 10.88 -5.44 17.27
N GLY A 353 10.53 -5.03 18.49
CA GLY A 353 11.49 -4.46 19.44
C GLY A 353 12.17 -3.18 18.96
N GLY A 354 11.45 -2.37 18.16
CA GLY A 354 11.93 -1.10 17.64
C GLY A 354 12.54 -1.20 16.24
N VAL A 355 12.81 -2.39 15.70
CA VAL A 355 13.44 -2.55 14.38
C VAL A 355 12.40 -2.49 13.27
N ARG A 356 12.49 -1.48 12.40
CA ARG A 356 11.64 -1.34 11.21
C ARG A 356 12.19 -2.16 10.04
N MET A 357 11.40 -3.11 9.57
CA MET A 357 11.70 -3.91 8.38
C MET A 357 11.10 -3.29 7.12
N GLU A 358 11.79 -3.42 5.99
CA GLU A 358 11.25 -3.04 4.68
C GLU A 358 10.15 -4.03 4.28
N PRO A 359 8.89 -3.57 4.09
CA PRO A 359 7.83 -4.45 3.67
C PRO A 359 8.06 -4.95 2.24
N TYR A 360 7.70 -6.20 1.97
CA TYR A 360 7.78 -6.77 0.62
C TYR A 360 6.63 -7.74 0.35
N LEU A 361 6.23 -7.81 -0.93
CA LEU A 361 5.14 -8.68 -1.41
C LEU A 361 5.64 -9.90 -2.18
N VAL A 362 6.78 -9.81 -2.88
CA VAL A 362 7.32 -10.92 -3.69
C VAL A 362 8.44 -11.61 -2.92
N SER A 363 8.21 -12.86 -2.52
CA SER A 363 9.16 -13.65 -1.74
C SER A 363 10.24 -14.29 -2.61
N ARG A 364 9.87 -14.75 -3.81
CA ARG A 364 10.79 -15.38 -4.76
C ARG A 364 10.35 -15.17 -6.20
N VAL A 365 11.33 -15.22 -7.10
CA VAL A 365 11.17 -15.29 -8.55
C VAL A 365 11.68 -16.65 -9.00
N THR A 366 10.88 -17.39 -9.76
CA THR A 366 11.22 -18.73 -10.24
C THR A 366 11.11 -18.85 -11.76
N GLY A 367 11.86 -19.77 -12.36
CA GLY A 367 11.69 -20.16 -13.75
C GLY A 367 10.38 -20.91 -13.96
N GLN A 368 10.04 -21.19 -15.23
CA GLN A 368 8.86 -22.00 -15.54
C GLN A 368 8.97 -23.46 -15.04
N ASP A 369 10.19 -23.94 -14.89
CA ASP A 369 10.51 -25.24 -14.28
C ASP A 369 10.54 -25.20 -12.74
N LEU A 370 10.13 -24.07 -12.15
CA LEU A 370 10.16 -23.77 -10.72
C LEU A 370 11.57 -23.69 -10.12
N SER A 371 12.62 -23.62 -10.95
CA SER A 371 13.97 -23.32 -10.48
C SER A 371 14.01 -21.93 -9.84
N GLU A 372 14.66 -21.81 -8.69
CA GLU A 372 14.78 -20.53 -7.99
C GLU A 372 15.77 -19.62 -8.74
N LEU A 373 15.30 -18.44 -9.14
CA LEU A 373 16.11 -17.42 -9.82
C LEU A 373 16.54 -16.32 -8.85
N SER A 374 15.64 -15.94 -7.94
CA SER A 374 15.91 -14.96 -6.89
C SER A 374 15.01 -15.20 -5.70
N THR A 375 15.53 -14.92 -4.50
CA THR A 375 14.78 -14.95 -3.24
C THR A 375 15.00 -13.63 -2.51
N HIS A 376 13.91 -13.04 -2.03
CA HIS A 376 13.96 -11.81 -1.26
C HIS A 376 14.68 -12.05 0.06
N LYS A 377 15.52 -11.09 0.46
CA LYS A 377 16.22 -11.12 1.74
C LYS A 377 15.70 -9.99 2.61
N PRO A 378 15.09 -10.29 3.77
CA PRO A 378 14.62 -9.27 4.71
C PRO A 378 15.68 -8.22 4.99
N LYS A 379 15.26 -6.95 5.00
CA LYS A 379 16.14 -5.81 5.21
C LYS A 379 15.56 -4.89 6.28
N SER A 380 16.37 -4.58 7.29
CA SER A 380 16.07 -3.51 8.23
C SER A 380 16.39 -2.15 7.60
N VAL A 381 15.52 -1.16 7.82
CA VAL A 381 15.58 0.17 7.18
C VAL A 381 15.47 1.34 8.16
N GLY A 382 15.46 1.08 9.47
CA GLY A 382 15.38 2.10 10.50
C GLY A 382 14.69 1.57 11.75
N GLY A 383 14.19 2.47 12.58
CA GLY A 383 13.47 2.12 13.79
C GLY A 383 13.78 3.03 14.96
N VAL A 384 13.34 2.61 16.15
CA VAL A 384 13.57 3.30 17.42
C VAL A 384 14.35 2.39 18.38
N GLU A 385 14.86 2.98 19.46
CA GLU A 385 15.55 2.23 20.50
C GLU A 385 14.64 1.15 21.15
N PRO A 386 15.17 -0.04 21.49
CA PRO A 386 14.37 -1.13 22.05
C PRO A 386 13.59 -0.76 23.33
N GLU A 387 14.14 0.13 24.16
CA GLU A 387 13.48 0.61 25.38
C GLU A 387 12.22 1.43 25.07
N ILE A 388 12.26 2.24 24.00
CA ILE A 388 11.11 3.02 23.52
C ILE A 388 10.03 2.07 23.01
N ALA A 389 10.42 1.07 22.22
CA ALA A 389 9.50 0.06 21.70
C ALA A 389 8.79 -0.74 22.81
N GLU A 390 9.51 -1.13 23.86
CA GLU A 390 8.91 -1.86 24.99
C GLU A 390 7.92 -1.00 25.80
N GLN A 391 8.24 0.28 25.99
CA GLN A 391 7.29 1.22 26.61
C GLN A 391 6.05 1.42 25.73
N LEU A 392 6.21 1.62 24.42
CA LEU A 392 5.09 1.73 23.47
C LEU A 392 4.23 0.48 23.47
N LYS A 393 4.84 -0.71 23.49
CA LYS A 393 4.12 -1.98 23.60
C LYS A 393 3.26 -2.01 24.87
N THR A 394 3.82 -1.64 26.01
CA THR A 394 3.07 -1.57 27.29
C THR A 394 1.87 -0.62 27.20
N LEU A 395 2.06 0.55 26.58
CA LEU A 395 1.01 1.55 26.37
C LEU A 395 -0.09 1.03 25.42
N MET A 396 0.30 0.36 24.34
CA MET A 396 -0.62 -0.24 23.37
C MET A 396 -1.41 -1.43 23.96
N GLU A 397 -0.81 -2.25 24.82
CA GLU A 397 -1.54 -3.27 25.57
C GLU A 397 -2.58 -2.64 26.53
N ALA A 398 -2.24 -1.54 27.20
CA ALA A 398 -3.18 -0.83 28.06
C ALA A 398 -4.36 -0.24 27.26
N SER A 399 -4.09 0.31 26.08
CA SER A 399 -5.07 0.82 25.12
C SER A 399 -6.02 -0.28 24.61
N GLU A 400 -5.50 -1.45 24.25
CA GLU A 400 -6.34 -2.58 23.83
C GLU A 400 -7.29 -3.05 24.94
N ARG A 401 -6.82 -3.14 26.19
CA ARG A 401 -7.68 -3.53 27.33
C ARG A 401 -8.85 -2.56 27.55
N ASN A 402 -8.74 -1.32 27.06
CA ASN A 402 -9.79 -0.30 27.11
C ASN A 402 -10.60 -0.21 25.81
N THR A 403 -10.27 -1.01 24.78
CA THR A 403 -10.97 -1.01 23.51
C THR A 403 -12.17 -1.97 23.55
N SER A 404 -13.31 -1.52 23.00
CA SER A 404 -14.53 -2.34 22.93
C SER A 404 -14.27 -3.70 22.28
N GLY A 405 -14.90 -4.75 22.83
CA GLY A 405 -14.73 -6.12 22.35
C GLY A 405 -13.44 -6.82 22.78
N TYR A 406 -12.67 -6.25 23.72
CA TYR A 406 -11.53 -6.95 24.33
C TYR A 406 -11.97 -8.24 25.01
N ALA A 407 -11.38 -9.37 24.59
CA ALA A 407 -11.76 -10.71 25.03
C ALA A 407 -10.75 -11.35 25.99
N GLY A 408 -9.83 -10.58 26.58
CA GLY A 408 -8.78 -11.11 27.47
C GLY A 408 -7.55 -11.67 26.74
N ILE A 409 -7.46 -11.51 25.43
CA ILE A 409 -6.32 -11.94 24.62
C ILE A 409 -5.25 -10.85 24.64
N GLN A 410 -3.99 -11.22 24.87
CA GLN A 410 -2.89 -10.25 24.96
C GLN A 410 -2.55 -9.68 23.57
N ILE A 411 -3.24 -8.61 23.19
CA ILE A 411 -3.00 -7.83 21.98
C ILE A 411 -2.51 -6.44 22.42
N ALA A 412 -1.57 -5.87 21.68
CA ALA A 412 -1.20 -4.47 21.79
C ALA A 412 -1.85 -3.70 20.64
N SER A 413 -2.61 -2.63 20.93
CA SER A 413 -3.30 -1.88 19.89
C SER A 413 -3.45 -0.39 20.14
N LYS A 414 -3.81 0.34 19.09
CA LYS A 414 -4.31 1.70 19.16
C LYS A 414 -5.46 1.88 18.16
N THR A 415 -6.58 2.38 18.66
CA THR A 415 -7.70 2.84 17.83
C THR A 415 -7.49 4.29 17.39
N GLY A 416 -8.02 4.61 16.21
CA GLY A 416 -8.07 5.96 15.68
C GLY A 416 -9.46 6.33 15.17
N THR A 417 -9.80 7.59 15.34
CA THR A 417 -10.90 8.26 14.66
C THR A 417 -10.31 9.54 14.12
N ALA A 418 -10.46 9.79 12.82
CA ALA A 418 -9.87 10.92 12.13
C ALA A 418 -10.95 11.71 11.39
N GLU A 419 -11.12 12.96 11.78
CA GLU A 419 -12.08 13.86 11.13
C GLU A 419 -11.54 14.30 9.77
N HIS A 420 -12.42 14.43 8.80
CA HIS A 420 -12.14 15.00 7.49
C HIS A 420 -13.37 15.77 7.02
N GLY A 421 -13.19 16.66 6.04
CA GLY A 421 -14.31 17.47 5.55
C GLY A 421 -14.85 18.41 6.64
N ASP A 422 -16.18 18.44 6.77
CA ASP A 422 -16.89 19.28 7.73
C ASP A 422 -17.38 18.50 8.97
N GLU A 423 -18.01 19.20 9.92
CA GLU A 423 -18.49 18.62 11.19
C GLU A 423 -19.58 17.54 11.04
N ASN A 424 -20.22 17.45 9.87
CA ASN A 424 -21.26 16.46 9.58
C ASN A 424 -20.70 15.25 8.83
N THR A 425 -19.43 15.30 8.45
CA THR A 425 -18.75 14.25 7.71
C THR A 425 -18.37 13.12 8.69
N PRO A 426 -18.83 11.88 8.47
CA PRO A 426 -18.44 10.74 9.30
C PRO A 426 -16.92 10.56 9.30
N PRO A 427 -16.27 10.32 10.45
CA PRO A 427 -14.81 10.23 10.49
C PRO A 427 -14.30 8.93 9.86
N HIS A 428 -13.06 8.94 9.39
CA HIS A 428 -12.35 7.69 9.10
C HIS A 428 -12.02 6.95 10.41
N THR A 429 -12.14 5.63 10.39
CA THR A 429 -11.87 4.78 11.55
C THR A 429 -10.63 3.94 11.30
N TRP A 430 -9.73 3.94 12.28
CA TRP A 430 -8.45 3.27 12.22
C TRP A 430 -8.29 2.28 13.37
N TYR A 431 -7.56 1.21 13.12
CA TYR A 431 -7.06 0.31 14.15
C TYR A 431 -5.71 -0.24 13.73
N VAL A 432 -4.71 -0.08 14.60
CA VAL A 432 -3.44 -0.76 14.47
C VAL A 432 -3.22 -1.68 15.65
N ALA A 433 -2.73 -2.88 15.40
CA ALA A 433 -2.49 -3.85 16.46
C ALA A 433 -1.40 -4.84 16.10
N PHE A 434 -0.87 -5.50 17.11
CA PHE A 434 -0.01 -6.66 16.92
C PHE A 434 -0.18 -7.67 18.05
N ASN A 435 0.07 -8.93 17.71
CA ASN A 435 0.27 -10.00 18.66
C ASN A 435 1.22 -11.03 18.05
N ASN A 436 2.10 -11.61 18.88
CA ASN A 436 3.20 -12.45 18.43
C ASN A 436 3.98 -11.74 17.30
N ASP A 437 4.31 -12.45 16.22
CA ASP A 437 5.03 -11.93 15.05
C ASP A 437 4.06 -11.55 13.92
N ILE A 438 2.92 -10.91 14.25
CA ILE A 438 1.94 -10.39 13.30
C ILE A 438 1.53 -8.98 13.71
N ALA A 439 1.62 -8.02 12.79
CA ALA A 439 1.05 -6.68 12.95
C ALA A 439 -0.02 -6.43 11.87
N VAL A 440 -1.06 -5.69 12.23
CA VAL A 440 -2.19 -5.34 11.36
C VAL A 440 -2.49 -3.85 11.45
N ALA A 441 -2.89 -3.26 10.33
CA ALA A 441 -3.56 -1.97 10.26
C ALA A 441 -4.86 -2.10 9.46
N VAL A 442 -5.89 -1.43 9.95
CA VAL A 442 -7.22 -1.37 9.34
C VAL A 442 -7.62 0.09 9.20
N LEU A 443 -8.12 0.44 8.03
CA LEU A 443 -8.79 1.68 7.73
C LEU A 443 -10.19 1.35 7.20
N VAL A 444 -11.21 1.97 7.78
CA VAL A 444 -12.55 2.04 7.19
C VAL A 444 -12.94 3.52 7.09
N LYS A 445 -13.22 3.95 5.86
CA LYS A 445 -13.59 5.33 5.54
C LYS A 445 -15.02 5.63 5.99
N ASP A 446 -15.27 6.92 6.15
CA ASP A 446 -16.59 7.52 6.40
C ASP A 446 -17.44 6.77 7.44
N GLY A 447 -16.79 6.34 8.51
CA GLY A 447 -17.41 5.72 9.67
C GLY A 447 -18.08 4.37 9.42
N GLY A 448 -17.90 3.75 8.24
CA GLY A 448 -18.49 2.45 7.91
C GLY A 448 -20.02 2.41 8.08
N GLY A 449 -20.70 3.51 7.79
CA GLY A 449 -22.16 3.62 7.93
C GLY A 449 -22.69 3.89 9.35
N PHE A 450 -21.80 4.11 10.34
CA PHE A 450 -22.17 4.49 11.72
C PHE A 450 -22.30 6.02 11.94
N GLY A 451 -22.19 6.79 10.86
CA GLY A 451 -22.27 8.25 10.88
C GLY A 451 -21.17 8.89 11.71
N THR A 452 -21.41 10.11 12.20
CA THR A 452 -20.43 10.92 12.95
C THR A 452 -20.05 10.32 14.32
N SER A 453 -20.77 9.31 14.80
CA SER A 453 -20.48 8.60 16.05
C SER A 453 -19.48 7.43 15.90
N ALA A 454 -19.04 7.15 14.67
CA ALA A 454 -18.16 6.02 14.39
C ALA A 454 -16.82 6.12 15.13
N THR A 455 -16.35 4.99 15.64
CA THR A 455 -15.03 4.89 16.30
C THR A 455 -14.23 3.70 15.78
N GLY A 456 -12.90 3.83 15.77
CA GLY A 456 -11.99 2.72 15.48
C GLY A 456 -12.23 1.48 16.32
N GLY A 457 -12.65 1.64 17.58
CA GLY A 457 -12.95 0.51 18.47
C GLY A 457 -14.22 -0.26 18.11
N GLN A 458 -15.19 0.38 17.44
CA GLN A 458 -16.44 -0.25 17.04
C GLN A 458 -16.35 -0.88 15.64
N VAL A 459 -15.63 -0.22 14.72
CA VAL A 459 -15.63 -0.57 13.30
C VAL A 459 -14.33 -1.29 12.90
N ALA A 460 -13.18 -0.64 13.06
CA ALA A 460 -11.90 -1.14 12.57
C ALA A 460 -11.27 -2.25 13.47
N ALA A 461 -11.46 -2.17 14.79
CA ALA A 461 -10.91 -3.12 15.75
C ALA A 461 -11.38 -4.58 15.56
N PRO A 462 -12.69 -4.90 15.40
CA PRO A 462 -13.10 -6.28 15.16
C PRO A 462 -12.50 -6.87 13.88
N ILE A 463 -12.35 -6.07 12.82
CA ILE A 463 -11.69 -6.48 11.56
C ILE A 463 -10.23 -6.84 11.83
N GLY A 464 -9.49 -5.97 12.52
CA GLY A 464 -8.08 -6.20 12.83
C GLY A 464 -7.86 -7.45 13.68
N ARG A 465 -8.72 -7.69 14.67
CA ARG A 465 -8.68 -8.92 15.49
C ARG A 465 -8.97 -10.17 14.67
N ALA A 466 -9.96 -10.14 13.76
CA ALA A 466 -10.24 -11.27 12.88
C ALA A 466 -9.05 -11.61 11.98
N VAL A 467 -8.35 -10.59 11.46
CA VAL A 467 -7.17 -10.79 10.61
C VAL A 467 -5.96 -11.27 11.40
N LEU A 468 -5.73 -10.75 12.61
CA LEU A 468 -4.71 -11.30 13.52
C LEU A 468 -4.96 -12.79 13.79
N GLN A 469 -6.22 -13.19 14.00
CA GLN A 469 -6.57 -14.60 14.19
C GLN A 469 -6.25 -15.45 12.95
N ALA A 470 -6.69 -14.99 11.78
CA ALA A 470 -6.50 -15.72 10.53
C ALA A 470 -5.02 -15.89 10.16
N ALA A 471 -4.19 -14.90 10.50
CA ALA A 471 -2.74 -14.93 10.26
C ALA A 471 -1.94 -15.72 11.30
N GLY A 472 -2.58 -16.38 12.27
CA GLY A 472 -1.92 -17.18 13.30
C GLY A 472 -1.40 -16.37 14.49
N GLY A 473 -1.97 -15.19 14.74
CA GLY A 473 -1.64 -14.30 15.84
C GLY A 473 -2.23 -14.70 17.20
N PHE A 474 -2.90 -15.85 17.35
CA PHE A 474 -3.53 -16.30 18.61
C PHE A 474 -3.24 -17.75 18.96
#